data_AF-A0A0M9WEV7-F1
#
_entry.id   AF-A0A0M9WEV7-F1
#
_cell.length_a   1.000
_cell.length_b   1.000
_cell.length_c   1.000
_cell.angle_alpha   90.00
_cell.angle_beta   90.00
_cell.angle_gamma   90.00
#
_symmetry.space_group_name_H-M   'P 1'
#
loop_
_entity.id
_entity.type
_entity.pdbx_description
1 polymer ?
#
loop_
_entity_poly.entity_id
_entity_poly.type
_entity_poly.pdbx_seq_one_letter_code
_entity_poly.pdbx_strand_id
1 'polypeptide(L)'
;MAVRKRHEARRRYHWPELQLNIWIMVVLSCSATCLGIFSWFMAVQSQMHLGTPWLFPYMVVSSALGVCFIFLIMVLASRHFLLPGIIIIGSFILLVLWLTGLIETSLQLYGVVSNVNDNCQIYVRDNKSWGNNINTLAWLTQSTICNCWKTAFALELVNTIFYLWMMIMSWQVNRDVYD
;
A
#
# COMPACT_ATOMS: atom_id res chain seq x y z
N MET A 1 6.83 -58.06 -10.79
CA MET A 1 6.12 -56.76 -10.74
C MET A 1 6.89 -55.82 -9.83
N ALA A 2 7.64 -54.87 -10.40
CA ALA A 2 8.34 -53.88 -9.61
C ALA A 2 7.36 -52.79 -9.19
N VAL A 3 7.01 -52.76 -7.91
CA VAL A 3 6.23 -51.68 -7.31
C VAL A 3 7.10 -50.42 -7.32
N ARG A 4 6.82 -49.52 -8.27
CA ARG A 4 7.38 -48.17 -8.30
C ARG A 4 6.86 -47.45 -7.04
N LYS A 5 7.66 -47.44 -5.98
CA LYS A 5 7.45 -46.51 -4.86
C LYS A 5 7.63 -45.10 -5.43
N ARG A 6 6.53 -44.42 -5.74
CA ARG A 6 6.55 -42.96 -5.80
C ARG A 6 6.88 -42.52 -4.39
N HIS A 7 8.12 -42.07 -4.20
CA HIS A 7 8.40 -41.22 -3.07
C HIS A 7 7.52 -39.99 -3.27
N GLU A 8 6.39 -39.94 -2.57
CA GLU A 8 5.77 -38.67 -2.21
C GLU A 8 6.77 -37.97 -1.29
N ALA A 9 7.81 -37.40 -1.89
CA ALA A 9 8.58 -36.37 -1.24
C ALA A 9 7.55 -35.33 -0.84
N ARG A 10 7.37 -35.16 0.46
CA ARG A 10 6.51 -34.14 1.06
C ARG A 10 7.04 -32.79 0.56
N ARG A 11 6.60 -32.36 -0.64
CA ARG A 11 7.15 -31.22 -1.37
C ARG A 11 6.90 -29.98 -0.53
N ARG A 12 7.94 -29.54 0.17
CA ARG A 12 7.91 -28.34 1.00
C ARG A 12 8.03 -27.17 0.03
N TYR A 13 7.07 -26.26 0.04
CA TYR A 13 7.15 -25.03 -0.75
C TYR A 13 8.45 -24.31 -0.38
N HIS A 14 9.38 -24.19 -1.34
CA HIS A 14 10.65 -23.48 -1.14
C HIS A 14 10.45 -22.02 -1.53
N TRP A 15 10.27 -21.16 -0.54
CA TRP A 15 10.12 -19.73 -0.76
C TRP A 15 11.49 -19.04 -0.72
N PRO A 16 11.78 -18.08 -1.61
CA PRO A 16 12.99 -17.28 -1.53
C PRO A 16 12.92 -16.34 -0.31
N GLU A 17 13.60 -16.71 0.77
CA GLU A 17 13.50 -16.04 2.08
C GLU A 17 13.85 -14.55 2.01
N LEU A 18 14.91 -14.19 1.30
CA LEU A 18 15.33 -12.79 1.14
C LEU A 18 14.27 -11.96 0.39
N GLN A 19 13.74 -12.51 -0.70
CA GLN A 19 12.78 -11.83 -1.55
C GLN A 19 11.45 -11.60 -0.81
N LEU A 20 10.99 -12.61 -0.06
CA LEU A 20 9.79 -12.53 0.77
C LEU A 20 9.95 -11.50 1.90
N ASN A 21 11.09 -11.48 2.58
CA ASN A 21 11.33 -10.54 3.68
C ASN A 21 11.39 -9.09 3.19
N ILE A 22 12.06 -8.82 2.07
CA ILE A 22 12.08 -7.49 1.45
C ILE A 22 10.66 -7.08 1.07
N TRP A 23 9.89 -7.99 0.48
CA TRP A 23 8.50 -7.73 0.12
C TRP A 23 7.66 -7.34 1.34
N ILE A 24 7.71 -8.13 2.43
CA ILE A 24 6.96 -7.87 3.67
C ILE A 24 7.29 -6.47 4.22
N MET A 25 8.57 -6.12 4.30
CA MET A 25 9.01 -4.83 4.85
C MET A 25 8.51 -3.64 4.02
N VAL A 26 8.59 -3.75 2.69
CA VAL A 26 8.15 -2.68 1.79
C VAL A 26 6.63 -2.53 1.84
N VAL A 27 5.87 -3.61 1.71
CA VAL A 27 4.41 -3.55 1.73
C VAL A 27 3.87 -3.11 3.08
N LEU A 28 4.48 -3.55 4.19
CA LEU A 28 4.10 -3.11 5.54
C LEU A 28 4.34 -1.61 5.72
N SER A 29 5.52 -1.12 5.36
CA SER A 29 5.86 0.31 5.50
C SER A 29 4.99 1.20 4.61
N CYS A 30 4.72 0.79 3.38
CA CYS A 30 3.79 1.50 2.49
C CYS A 30 2.37 1.52 3.07
N SER A 31 1.86 0.36 3.49
CA SER A 31 0.50 0.23 4.03
C SER A 31 0.30 1.01 5.33
N ALA A 32 1.26 0.94 6.27
CA ALA A 32 1.19 1.69 7.51
C ALA A 32 1.29 3.20 7.29
N THR A 33 2.12 3.64 6.33
CA THR A 33 2.28 5.07 6.02
C THR A 33 1.01 5.63 5.35
N CYS A 34 0.43 4.91 4.37
CA CYS A 34 -0.83 5.33 3.75
C CYS A 34 -1.97 5.36 4.77
N LEU A 35 -2.08 4.35 5.65
CA LEU A 35 -3.04 4.35 6.76
C LEU A 35 -2.91 5.62 7.61
N GLY A 36 -1.68 6.00 7.98
CA GLY A 36 -1.39 7.21 8.75
C GLY A 36 -1.78 8.50 8.02
N ILE A 37 -1.41 8.64 6.74
CA ILE A 37 -1.71 9.83 5.95
C ILE A 37 -3.22 10.03 5.80
N PHE A 38 -3.96 9.00 5.38
CA PHE A 38 -5.40 9.13 5.13
C PHE A 38 -6.22 9.28 6.42
N SER A 39 -5.81 8.63 7.52
CA SER A 39 -6.45 8.84 8.82
C SER A 39 -6.25 10.27 9.33
N TRP A 40 -5.05 10.84 9.14
CA TRP A 40 -4.79 12.25 9.46
C TRP A 40 -5.63 13.20 8.60
N PHE A 41 -5.75 12.94 7.29
CA PHE A 41 -6.63 13.74 6.43
C PHE A 41 -8.09 13.72 6.89
N MET A 42 -8.62 12.55 7.30
CA MET A 42 -9.97 12.49 7.87
C MET A 42 -10.12 13.33 9.13
N ALA A 43 -9.13 13.29 10.04
CA ALA A 43 -9.14 14.10 11.25
C ALA A 43 -9.15 15.60 10.92
N VAL A 44 -8.32 16.05 9.96
CA VAL A 44 -8.27 17.44 9.52
C VAL A 44 -9.60 17.87 8.88
N GLN A 45 -10.21 17.05 8.03
CA GLN A 45 -11.53 17.36 7.44
C GLN A 45 -12.61 17.48 8.51
N SER A 46 -12.59 16.60 9.52
CA SER A 46 -13.55 16.65 10.64
C SER A 46 -13.42 17.93 11.46
N GLN A 47 -12.20 18.46 11.66
CA GLN A 47 -11.98 19.73 12.36
C GLN A 47 -12.50 20.92 11.55
N MET A 48 -12.39 20.86 10.22
CA MET A 48 -12.86 21.91 9.31
C MET A 48 -14.37 21.84 9.01
N HIS A 49 -15.10 20.85 9.56
CA HIS A 49 -16.52 20.59 9.28
C HIS A 49 -16.84 20.49 7.78
N LEU A 50 -15.89 19.95 7.00
CA LEU A 50 -16.04 19.70 5.57
C LEU A 50 -16.47 18.26 5.33
N GLY A 51 -17.18 18.02 4.22
CA GLY A 51 -17.53 16.67 3.81
C GLY A 51 -16.28 15.85 3.48
N THR A 52 -16.14 14.66 4.05
CA THR A 52 -15.00 13.77 3.76
C THR A 52 -15.16 13.12 2.38
N PRO A 53 -14.20 13.31 1.46
CA PRO A 53 -14.18 12.57 0.20
C PRO A 53 -14.15 11.06 0.47
N TRP A 54 -14.86 10.27 -0.34
CA TRP A 54 -14.96 8.82 -0.16
C TRP A 54 -13.61 8.08 -0.28
N LEU A 55 -12.65 8.68 -0.99
CA LEU A 55 -11.29 8.17 -1.11
C LEU A 55 -10.62 7.97 0.26
N PHE A 56 -10.85 8.86 1.21
CA PHE A 56 -10.18 8.81 2.52
C PHE A 56 -10.57 7.57 3.32
N PRO A 57 -11.86 7.32 3.63
CA PRO A 57 -12.24 6.09 4.33
C PRO A 57 -11.93 4.84 3.49
N TYR A 58 -12.02 4.91 2.16
CA TYR A 58 -11.65 3.80 1.29
C TYR A 58 -10.18 3.40 1.47
N MET A 59 -9.26 4.36 1.40
CA MET A 59 -7.83 4.09 1.57
C MET A 59 -7.46 3.68 2.99
N VAL A 60 -8.15 4.18 4.01
CA VAL A 60 -7.96 3.71 5.40
C VAL A 60 -8.32 2.23 5.51
N VAL A 61 -9.48 1.81 4.97
CA VAL A 61 -9.90 0.40 5.02
C VAL A 61 -8.98 -0.48 4.19
N SER A 62 -8.64 -0.08 2.97
CA SER A 62 -7.74 -0.83 2.08
C SER A 62 -6.33 -0.97 2.65
N SER A 63 -5.82 0.08 3.32
CA SER A 63 -4.51 0.05 4.00
C SER A 63 -4.55 -0.82 5.25
N ALA A 64 -5.64 -0.77 6.04
CA ALA A 64 -5.83 -1.62 7.20
C ALA A 64 -5.90 -3.10 6.79
N LEU A 65 -6.62 -3.43 5.70
CA LEU A 65 -6.64 -4.78 5.14
C LEU A 65 -5.25 -5.23 4.69
N GLY A 66 -4.46 -4.34 4.07
CA GLY A 66 -3.06 -4.61 3.72
C GLY A 66 -2.19 -4.94 4.93
N VAL A 67 -2.27 -4.15 6.00
CA VAL A 67 -1.53 -4.41 7.25
C VAL A 67 -1.98 -5.73 7.89
N CYS A 68 -3.29 -5.98 7.97
CA CYS A 68 -3.83 -7.24 8.49
C CYS A 68 -3.37 -8.45 7.65
N PHE A 69 -3.32 -8.32 6.33
CA PHE A 69 -2.85 -9.36 5.42
C PHE A 69 -1.35 -9.67 5.63
N ILE A 70 -0.52 -8.64 5.81
CA ILE A 70 0.90 -8.85 6.15
C ILE A 70 1.05 -9.57 7.50
N PHE A 71 0.28 -9.15 8.52
CA PHE A 71 0.33 -9.80 9.82
C PHE A 71 -0.08 -11.29 9.73
N LEU A 72 -1.10 -11.60 8.92
CA LEU A 72 -1.49 -12.97 8.61
C LEU A 72 -0.33 -13.74 7.96
N ILE A 73 0.35 -13.16 6.97
CA ILE A 73 1.51 -13.81 6.32
C ILE A 73 2.64 -14.06 7.33
N MET A 74 2.94 -13.11 8.21
CA MET A 74 3.96 -13.30 9.26
C MET A 74 3.60 -14.46 10.19
N VAL A 75 2.33 -14.58 10.59
CA VAL A 75 1.85 -15.71 11.39
C VAL A 75 2.00 -17.03 10.64
N LEU A 76 1.63 -17.09 9.35
CA LEU A 76 1.77 -18.30 8.53
C LEU A 76 3.26 -18.68 8.30
N ALA A 77 4.12 -17.68 8.12
CA ALA A 77 5.56 -17.86 7.99
C ALA A 77 6.17 -18.47 9.27
N SER A 78 5.73 -18.04 10.46
CA SER A 78 6.16 -18.61 11.74
C SER A 78 5.82 -20.10 11.90
N ARG A 79 4.79 -20.58 11.18
CA ARG A 79 4.36 -21.98 11.17
C ARG A 79 4.99 -22.80 10.03
N HIS A 80 5.82 -22.18 9.18
CA HIS A 80 6.36 -22.77 7.95
C HIS A 80 5.27 -23.38 7.02
N PHE A 81 4.05 -22.85 7.08
CA PHE A 81 2.90 -23.25 6.26
C PHE A 81 2.44 -22.06 5.42
N LEU A 82 3.27 -21.68 4.44
CA LEU A 82 2.89 -20.69 3.43
C LEU A 82 2.14 -21.40 2.31
N LEU A 83 0.81 -21.34 2.38
CA LEU A 83 -0.10 -21.87 1.35
C LEU A 83 -0.15 -20.86 0.17
N PRO A 84 0.41 -21.19 -1.01
CA PRO A 84 0.47 -20.25 -2.12
C PRO A 84 -0.92 -19.83 -2.62
N GLY A 85 -1.93 -20.70 -2.50
CA GLY A 85 -3.29 -20.40 -2.94
C GLY A 85 -3.92 -19.19 -2.22
N ILE A 86 -3.76 -19.10 -0.89
CA ILE A 86 -4.30 -17.98 -0.10
C ILE A 86 -3.56 -16.69 -0.44
N ILE A 87 -2.24 -16.77 -0.64
CA ILE A 87 -1.40 -15.61 -0.93
C ILE A 87 -1.73 -15.03 -2.30
N ILE A 88 -1.95 -15.86 -3.32
CA ILE A 88 -2.35 -15.41 -4.66
C ILE A 88 -3.68 -14.67 -4.63
N ILE A 89 -4.70 -15.28 -4.00
CA ILE A 89 -6.05 -14.68 -3.94
C ILE A 89 -6.03 -13.38 -3.13
N GLY A 90 -5.38 -13.38 -1.97
CA GLY A 90 -5.27 -12.19 -1.14
C GLY A 90 -4.52 -11.05 -1.81
N SER A 91 -3.42 -11.37 -2.52
CA SER A 91 -2.66 -10.37 -3.28
C SER A 91 -3.44 -9.81 -4.46
N PHE A 92 -4.26 -10.64 -5.13
CA PHE A 92 -5.13 -10.17 -6.21
C PHE A 92 -6.21 -9.20 -5.71
N ILE A 93 -6.89 -9.54 -4.60
CA ILE A 93 -7.91 -8.66 -4.02
C ILE A 93 -7.27 -7.32 -3.60
N LEU A 94 -6.14 -7.38 -2.89
CA LEU A 94 -5.44 -6.17 -2.46
C LEU A 94 -4.92 -5.36 -3.64
N LEU A 95 -4.44 -5.99 -4.70
CA LEU A 95 -4.05 -5.28 -5.92
C LEU A 95 -5.20 -4.45 -6.48
N VAL A 96 -6.38 -5.04 -6.64
CA VAL A 96 -7.54 -4.31 -7.19
C VAL A 96 -7.90 -3.13 -6.30
N LEU A 97 -7.95 -3.35 -4.98
CA LEU A 97 -8.25 -2.29 -4.02
C LEU A 97 -7.23 -1.14 -4.08
N TRP A 98 -5.95 -1.47 -4.10
CA TRP A 98 -4.88 -0.48 -4.16
C TRP A 98 -4.80 0.22 -5.52
N LEU A 99 -5.14 -0.45 -6.61
CA LEU A 99 -5.20 0.13 -7.94
C LEU A 99 -6.35 1.15 -8.05
N THR A 100 -7.53 0.83 -7.52
CA THR A 100 -8.65 1.78 -7.46
C THR A 100 -8.29 3.00 -6.62
N GLY A 101 -7.64 2.81 -5.47
CA GLY A 101 -7.11 3.90 -4.66
C GLY A 101 -6.16 4.80 -5.44
N LEU A 102 -5.19 4.20 -6.13
CA LEU A 102 -4.20 4.91 -6.95
C LEU A 102 -4.84 5.78 -8.03
N ILE A 103 -5.84 5.24 -8.74
CA ILE A 103 -6.54 5.98 -9.80
C ILE A 103 -7.21 7.22 -9.21
N GLU A 104 -7.93 7.08 -8.11
CA GLU A 104 -8.62 8.20 -7.46
C GLU A 104 -7.66 9.22 -6.85
N THR A 105 -6.58 8.76 -6.20
CA THR A 105 -5.50 9.63 -5.72
C THR A 105 -4.89 10.42 -6.87
N SER A 106 -4.69 9.79 -8.04
CA SER A 106 -4.17 10.46 -9.23
C SER A 106 -5.13 11.51 -9.79
N LEU A 107 -6.43 11.23 -9.79
CA LEU A 107 -7.48 12.16 -10.21
C LEU A 107 -7.60 13.36 -9.25
N GLN A 108 -7.36 13.17 -7.96
CA GLN A 108 -7.40 14.28 -6.99
C GLN A 108 -6.11 15.10 -6.98
N LEU A 109 -4.98 14.47 -7.30
CA LEU A 109 -3.68 15.14 -7.33
C LEU A 109 -3.46 15.95 -8.61
N TYR A 110 -3.82 15.36 -9.76
CA TYR A 110 -3.55 15.90 -11.10
C TYR A 110 -4.81 16.20 -11.91
N GLY A 111 -6.00 16.09 -11.32
CA GLY A 111 -7.26 16.31 -12.03
C GLY A 111 -7.52 17.77 -12.37
N VAL A 112 -8.37 17.96 -13.37
CA VAL A 112 -8.79 19.28 -13.85
C VAL A 112 -9.71 19.99 -12.85
N VAL A 113 -10.49 19.24 -12.07
CA VAL A 113 -11.47 19.75 -11.09
C VAL A 113 -10.87 19.81 -9.68
N SER A 114 -10.13 18.78 -9.27
CA SER A 114 -9.31 18.78 -8.04
C SER A 114 -7.85 18.81 -8.45
N ASN A 115 -7.23 19.97 -8.28
CA ASN A 115 -5.85 20.19 -8.66
C ASN A 115 -5.00 20.51 -7.43
N VAL A 116 -4.78 19.50 -6.60
CA VAL A 116 -3.96 19.65 -5.39
C VAL A 116 -2.54 20.05 -5.79
N ASN A 117 -1.99 19.53 -6.89
CA ASN A 117 -0.64 19.86 -7.31
C ASN A 117 -0.46 21.36 -7.64
N ASP A 118 -1.37 21.98 -8.37
CA ASP A 118 -1.22 23.39 -8.75
C ASP A 118 -1.50 24.31 -7.57
N ASN A 119 -2.44 23.97 -6.70
CA ASN A 119 -2.61 24.65 -5.41
C ASN A 119 -1.33 24.58 -4.57
N CYS A 120 -0.67 23.42 -4.54
CA CYS A 120 0.61 23.27 -3.86
C CYS A 120 1.73 24.11 -4.50
N GLN A 121 1.73 24.30 -5.81
CA GLN A 121 2.70 25.21 -6.44
C GLN A 121 2.44 26.65 -6.03
N ILE A 122 1.20 27.13 -6.17
CA ILE A 122 0.83 28.53 -5.89
C ILE A 122 1.02 28.88 -4.41
N TYR A 123 0.50 28.06 -3.50
CA TYR A 123 0.46 28.40 -2.07
C TYR A 123 1.73 28.01 -1.30
N VAL A 124 2.45 26.97 -1.72
CA VAL A 124 3.66 26.51 -1.00
C VAL A 124 4.95 26.96 -1.69
N ARG A 125 5.06 26.79 -3.00
CA ARG A 125 6.30 27.08 -3.74
C ARG A 125 6.49 28.58 -3.98
N ASP A 126 5.41 29.26 -4.36
CA ASP A 126 5.47 30.66 -4.80
C ASP A 126 5.21 31.66 -3.66
N ASN A 127 4.57 31.25 -2.57
CA ASN A 127 4.25 32.12 -1.42
C ASN A 127 4.90 31.62 -0.11
N LYS A 128 6.25 31.63 -0.05
CA LYS A 128 7.00 31.20 1.13
C LYS A 128 6.88 32.18 2.28
N SER A 129 6.44 31.71 3.44
CA SER A 129 6.39 32.48 4.68
C SER A 129 7.51 32.07 5.64
N TRP A 130 8.08 33.04 6.37
CA TRP A 130 9.16 32.83 7.33
C TRP A 130 8.85 33.54 8.66
N GLY A 131 9.39 33.01 9.76
CA GLY A 131 9.28 33.59 11.11
C GLY A 131 8.42 32.76 12.07
N ASN A 132 8.41 33.11 13.36
CA ASN A 132 7.60 32.45 14.38
C ASN A 132 6.20 33.12 14.47
N ASN A 133 5.42 33.01 13.39
CA ASN A 133 4.08 33.60 13.31
C ASN A 133 3.06 32.58 12.78
N ILE A 134 1.78 32.83 13.02
CA ILE A 134 0.68 31.93 12.63
C ILE A 134 0.65 31.70 11.11
N ASN A 135 1.04 32.71 10.32
CA ASN A 135 1.12 32.60 8.85
C ASN A 135 2.16 31.57 8.41
N THR A 136 3.31 31.52 9.09
CA THR A 136 4.34 30.50 8.83
C THR A 136 3.88 29.12 9.28
N LEU A 137 3.14 29.00 10.39
CA LEU A 137 2.54 27.73 10.82
C LEU A 137 1.51 27.21 9.80
N ALA A 138 0.67 28.10 9.27
CA ALA A 138 -0.29 27.76 8.22
C ALA A 138 0.42 27.30 6.94
N TRP A 139 1.47 28.00 6.51
CA TRP A 139 2.29 27.61 5.36
C TRP A 139 2.98 26.25 5.56
N LEU A 140 3.55 25.99 6.75
CA LEU A 140 4.15 24.70 7.10
C LEU A 140 3.11 23.57 7.02
N THR A 141 1.91 23.81 7.54
CA THR A 141 0.81 22.83 7.49
C THR A 141 0.40 22.53 6.04
N GLN A 142 0.26 23.56 5.19
CA GLN A 142 -0.02 23.39 3.76
C GLN A 142 1.10 22.62 3.05
N SER A 143 2.37 22.92 3.36
CA SER A 143 3.52 22.19 2.83
C SER A 143 3.48 20.71 3.19
N THR A 144 3.15 20.38 4.45
CA THR A 144 2.98 19.00 4.90
C THR A 144 1.87 18.30 4.14
N ILE A 145 0.69 18.93 3.96
CA ILE A 145 -0.43 18.35 3.20
C ILE A 145 0.03 18.00 1.77
N CYS A 146 0.70 18.93 1.10
CA CYS A 146 1.21 18.73 -0.26
C CYS A 146 2.20 17.57 -0.38
N ASN A 147 3.13 17.46 0.57
CA ASN A 147 4.09 16.35 0.60
C ASN A 147 3.39 15.02 0.91
N CYS A 148 2.44 15.00 1.85
CA CYS A 148 1.64 13.81 2.16
C CYS A 148 0.89 13.28 0.94
N TRP A 149 0.29 14.14 0.12
CA TRP A 149 -0.37 13.72 -1.13
C TRP A 149 0.58 13.07 -2.13
N LYS A 150 1.76 13.67 -2.35
CA LYS A 150 2.78 13.11 -3.25
C LYS A 150 3.35 11.80 -2.71
N THR A 151 3.58 11.72 -1.41
CA THR A 151 4.03 10.50 -0.74
C THR A 151 2.98 9.39 -0.83
N ALA A 152 1.71 9.69 -0.57
CA ALA A 152 0.61 8.72 -0.69
C ALA A 152 0.54 8.14 -2.10
N PHE A 153 0.55 8.99 -3.13
CA PHE A 153 0.57 8.56 -4.53
C PHE A 153 1.76 7.64 -4.85
N ALA A 154 2.97 8.03 -4.42
CA ALA A 154 4.18 7.23 -4.67
C ALA A 154 4.11 5.86 -3.97
N LEU A 155 3.64 5.82 -2.72
CA LEU A 155 3.54 4.57 -1.95
C LEU A 155 2.43 3.67 -2.45
N GLU A 156 1.31 4.21 -2.92
CA GLU A 156 0.26 3.45 -3.60
C GLU A 156 0.78 2.80 -4.88
N LEU A 157 1.56 3.53 -5.68
CA LEU A 157 2.21 2.99 -6.88
C LEU A 157 3.21 1.88 -6.55
N VAL A 158 4.04 2.07 -5.54
CA VAL A 158 4.96 1.01 -5.10
C VAL A 158 4.18 -0.21 -4.64
N ASN A 159 3.12 -0.04 -3.84
CA ASN A 159 2.40 -1.17 -3.28
C ASN A 159 1.65 -1.99 -4.35
N THR A 160 1.02 -1.32 -5.32
CA THR A 160 0.35 -1.99 -6.45
C THR A 160 1.32 -2.87 -7.26
N ILE A 161 2.53 -2.38 -7.53
CA ILE A 161 3.58 -3.16 -8.21
C ILE A 161 4.03 -4.34 -7.34
N PHE A 162 4.19 -4.13 -6.04
CA PHE A 162 4.63 -5.19 -5.13
C PHE A 162 3.56 -6.29 -4.96
N TYR A 163 2.26 -5.97 -5.00
CA TYR A 163 1.20 -6.99 -5.03
C TYR A 163 1.18 -7.78 -6.34
N LEU A 164 1.39 -7.11 -7.48
CA LEU A 164 1.59 -7.79 -8.77
C LEU A 164 2.75 -8.78 -8.70
N TRP A 165 3.88 -8.34 -8.14
CA TRP A 165 5.07 -9.16 -8.01
C TRP A 165 4.87 -10.38 -7.09
N MET A 166 4.11 -10.25 -6.00
CA MET A 166 3.78 -11.42 -5.15
C MET A 166 2.97 -12.47 -5.86
N MET A 167 2.04 -12.06 -6.73
CA MET A 167 1.27 -13.04 -7.51
C MET A 167 2.20 -13.84 -8.42
N ILE A 168 3.17 -13.18 -9.05
CA ILE A 168 4.17 -13.84 -9.91
C ILE A 168 5.04 -14.80 -9.09
N MET A 169 5.58 -14.35 -7.95
CA MET A 169 6.42 -15.19 -7.09
C MET A 169 5.63 -16.39 -6.54
N SER A 170 4.40 -16.17 -6.09
CA SER A 170 3.54 -17.25 -5.58
C SER A 170 3.15 -18.25 -6.68
N TRP A 171 2.98 -17.78 -7.92
CA TRP A 171 2.73 -18.64 -9.07
C TRP A 171 3.96 -19.49 -9.43
N GLN A 172 5.16 -18.90 -9.41
CA GLN A 172 6.42 -19.63 -9.63
C GLN A 172 6.59 -20.74 -8.58
N VAL A 173 6.44 -20.40 -7.30
CA VAL A 173 6.54 -21.38 -6.19
C VAL A 173 5.49 -22.48 -6.31
N ASN A 174 4.29 -22.17 -6.80
CA ASN A 174 3.26 -23.19 -7.03
C ASN A 174 3.62 -24.11 -8.20
N ARG A 175 4.18 -23.58 -9.31
CA ARG A 175 4.60 -24.36 -10.48
C ARG A 175 5.76 -25.30 -10.16
N ASP A 176 6.74 -24.84 -9.39
CA ASP A 176 7.92 -25.63 -8.98
C ASP A 176 7.54 -26.87 -8.12
N VAL A 177 6.31 -26.93 -7.60
CA VAL A 177 5.77 -28.09 -6.89
C VAL A 177 5.16 -29.14 -7.82
N TYR A 178 4.85 -28.79 -9.06
CA TYR A 178 4.29 -29.73 -10.05
C TYR A 178 5.33 -30.23 -11.06
N ASP A 179 6.38 -29.45 -11.33
CA ASP A 179 7.54 -29.85 -12.16
C ASP A 179 8.49 -30.77 -11.38
#